data_AF-A0A0D2Q5G5-F1
#
_entry.id   AF-A0A0D2Q5G5-F1
#
_cell.length_a   1.000
_cell.length_b   1.000
_cell.length_c   1.000
_cell.angle_alpha   90.00
_cell.angle_beta   90.00
_cell.angle_gamma   90.00
#
_symmetry.space_group_name_H-M   'P 1'
#
loop_
_entity.id
_entity.type
_entity.pdbx_description
1 polymer ?
#
loop_
_entity_poly.entity_id
_entity_poly.type
_entity_poly.pdbx_seq_one_letter_code
_entity_poly.pdbx_strand_id
1 'polypeptide(L)'
;TMVVLYAAGCRSCSKGSSLKPHITGNLIHDWWYGIQLNPQFMGIDLKFFFVRAGMMGWLIINISVLAKIVQDGSLSQSMILYQLFCAFYILDYFVHEE
;
A
#
# COMPACT_ATOMS: atom_id res chain seq x y z
N THR A 1 13.07 -19.27 4.41
CA THR A 1 12.77 -17.98 3.76
C THR A 1 12.98 -16.78 4.68
N MET A 2 12.49 -16.79 5.93
CA MET A 2 12.71 -15.70 6.92
C MET A 2 14.17 -15.55 7.42
N VAL A 3 14.90 -16.65 7.61
CA VAL A 3 16.30 -16.61 8.09
C VAL A 3 17.26 -16.06 7.02
N VAL A 4 16.94 -16.29 5.74
CA VAL A 4 17.76 -15.81 4.62
C VAL A 4 17.67 -14.29 4.49
N LEU A 5 16.48 -13.70 4.73
CA LEU A 5 16.29 -12.24 4.76
C LEU A 5 17.04 -11.58 5.92
N TYR A 6 17.05 -12.22 7.10
CA TYR A 6 17.82 -11.73 8.25
C TYR A 6 19.32 -11.78 7.98
N ALA A 7 19.84 -12.90 7.47
CA ALA A 7 21.26 -13.05 7.15
C ALA A 7 21.72 -12.14 6.00
N ALA A 8 20.87 -11.92 4.98
CA ALA A 8 21.14 -11.00 3.88
C ALA A 8 21.12 -9.53 4.36
N GLY A 9 20.19 -9.18 5.27
CA GLY A 9 20.10 -7.86 5.89
C GLY A 9 21.35 -7.52 6.72
N CYS A 10 21.88 -8.47 7.50
CA CYS A 10 23.11 -8.27 8.26
C CYS A 10 24.35 -8.06 7.38
N ARG A 11 24.39 -8.66 6.18
CA ARG A 11 25.52 -8.48 5.24
C ARG A 11 25.48 -7.17 4.46
N SER A 12 24.34 -6.48 4.41
CA SER A 12 24.18 -5.20 3.73
C SER A 12 24.39 -3.97 4.64
N CYS A 13 24.92 -4.16 5.85
CA CYS A 13 25.17 -3.06 6.79
C CYS A 13 26.51 -2.32 6.52
N SER A 14 27.29 -2.72 5.50
CA SER A 14 28.61 -2.13 5.23
C SER A 14 28.69 -1.20 4.03
N LYS A 15 27.60 -0.94 3.29
CA LYS A 15 27.61 -0.02 2.15
C LYS A 15 26.45 0.96 2.18
N GLY A 16 26.71 2.08 2.84
CA GLY A 16 26.38 3.43 2.40
C GLY A 16 24.90 3.79 2.27
N SER A 17 24.39 4.60 3.20
CA SER A 17 23.88 5.96 2.90
C SER A 17 23.20 6.57 4.13
N SER A 18 23.91 7.50 4.76
CA SER A 18 23.43 8.81 5.20
C SER A 18 21.92 9.03 5.49
N LEU A 19 21.30 8.26 6.40
CA LEU A 19 20.09 8.67 7.10
C LEU A 19 20.25 8.32 8.58
N LYS A 20 20.31 9.34 9.44
CA LYS A 20 20.41 9.17 10.90
C LYS A 20 19.24 8.29 11.37
N PRO A 21 19.48 7.08 11.89
CA PRO A 21 18.42 6.25 12.42
C PRO A 21 17.89 6.90 13.69
N HIS A 22 16.60 7.20 13.76
CA HIS A 22 15.95 7.52 15.03
C HIS A 22 15.65 6.21 15.76
N ILE A 23 16.68 5.60 16.34
CA ILE A 23 16.57 4.38 17.13
C ILE A 23 16.27 4.80 18.56
N THR A 24 15.03 4.64 19.00
CA THR A 24 14.59 4.98 20.36
C THR A 24 15.01 3.90 21.36
N GLY A 25 15.52 2.76 20.88
CA GLY A 25 16.03 1.67 21.71
C GLY A 25 14.96 0.66 22.17
N ASN A 26 13.70 0.83 21.73
CA ASN A 26 12.61 -0.10 21.98
C ASN A 26 12.21 -0.81 20.69
N LEU A 27 12.60 -2.09 20.56
CA LEU A 27 12.42 -2.90 19.35
C LEU A 27 10.96 -3.03 18.89
N ILE A 28 10.01 -3.06 19.84
CA ILE A 28 8.57 -3.11 19.56
C ILE A 28 8.08 -1.77 18.98
N HIS A 29 8.60 -0.66 19.49
CA HIS A 29 8.21 0.68 19.08
C HIS A 29 8.77 1.03 17.71
N ASP A 30 10.04 0.70 17.48
CA ASP A 30 10.72 0.90 16.21
C ASP A 30 10.16 -0.03 15.11
N TRP A 31 9.67 -1.24 15.46
CA TRP A 31 8.94 -2.11 14.54
C TRP A 31 7.54 -1.57 14.19
N TRP A 32 6.80 -1.05 15.17
CA TRP A 32 5.45 -0.51 14.95
C TRP A 32 5.45 0.76 14.09
N TYR A 33 6.37 1.68 14.35
CA TYR A 33 6.46 2.94 13.61
C TYR A 33 7.26 2.83 12.30
N GLY A 34 8.07 1.78 12.15
CA GLY A 34 8.99 1.62 11.03
C GLY A 34 10.29 2.41 11.23
N ILE A 35 11.43 1.71 11.11
CA ILE A 35 12.77 2.28 11.32
C ILE A 35 13.23 3.17 10.15
N GLN A 36 12.62 3.03 8.96
CA GLN A 36 12.95 3.81 7.76
C GLN A 36 11.75 4.59 7.26
N LEU A 37 11.95 5.90 7.05
CA LEU A 37 10.93 6.82 6.54
C LEU A 37 10.49 6.49 5.10
N ASN A 38 11.38 5.87 4.31
CA ASN A 38 11.14 5.34 2.96
C ASN A 38 12.00 4.08 2.73
N PRO A 39 11.49 2.86 3.03
CA PRO A 39 12.22 1.65 2.70
C PRO A 39 12.21 1.46 1.17
N GLN A 40 13.38 1.56 0.54
CA GLN A 40 13.56 1.27 -0.88
C GLN A 40 13.99 -0.20 -1.03
N PHE A 41 13.17 -1.01 -1.70
CA PHE A 41 13.51 -2.41 -2.01
C PHE A 41 13.81 -2.52 -3.50
N MET A 42 15.05 -2.86 -3.86
CA MET A 42 15.51 -2.99 -5.25
C MET A 42 15.20 -1.79 -6.16
N GLY A 43 15.26 -0.56 -5.62
CA GLY A 43 15.00 0.67 -6.38
C GLY A 43 13.51 1.03 -6.55
N ILE A 44 12.61 0.32 -5.88
CA ILE A 44 11.17 0.63 -5.80
C ILE A 44 10.88 1.21 -4.41
N ASP A 45 10.30 2.40 -4.35
CA ASP A 45 9.80 2.99 -3.11
C ASP A 45 8.58 2.20 -2.62
N LEU A 46 8.81 1.37 -1.59
CA LEU A 46 7.79 0.43 -1.10
C LEU A 46 6.56 1.15 -0.55
N LYS A 47 6.75 2.39 -0.06
CA LYS A 47 5.67 3.27 0.37
C LYS A 47 4.71 3.61 -0.78
N PHE A 48 5.24 4.07 -1.92
CA PHE A 48 4.44 4.37 -3.11
C PHE A 48 3.79 3.12 -3.69
N PHE A 49 4.53 2.00 -3.72
CA PHE A 49 4.00 0.74 -4.22
C PHE A 49 2.80 0.25 -3.40
N PHE A 50 2.89 0.31 -2.07
CA PHE A 50 1.81 -0.17 -1.19
C PHE A 50 0.56 0.71 -1.30
N VAL A 51 0.71 2.03 -1.45
CA VAL A 51 -0.44 2.92 -1.65
C VAL A 51 -1.14 2.59 -2.98
N ARG A 52 -0.39 2.45 -4.07
CA ARG A 52 -0.93 2.06 -5.38
C ARG A 52 -1.64 0.71 -5.34
N ALA A 53 -1.00 -0.29 -4.72
CA ALA A 53 -1.57 -1.62 -4.57
C ALA A 53 -2.82 -1.62 -3.68
N GLY A 54 -2.84 -0.83 -2.61
CA GLY A 54 -3.98 -0.67 -1.72
C GLY A 54 -5.18 -0.04 -2.42
N MET A 55 -4.95 1.04 -3.17
CA MET A 55 -6.00 1.72 -3.96
C MET A 55 -6.59 0.80 -5.04
N MET A 56 -5.73 0.03 -5.73
CA MET A 56 -6.19 -0.97 -6.70
C MET A 56 -6.95 -2.13 -6.05
N GLY A 57 -6.52 -2.59 -4.88
CA GLY A 57 -7.26 -3.58 -4.10
C GLY A 57 -8.66 -3.09 -3.72
N TRP A 58 -8.77 -1.84 -3.29
CA TRP A 58 -10.06 -1.23 -2.97
C TRP A 58 -10.98 -1.11 -4.19
N LEU A 59 -10.44 -0.79 -5.36
CA LEU A 59 -11.20 -0.77 -6.62
C LEU A 59 -11.79 -2.14 -6.95
N ILE A 60 -10.99 -3.20 -6.87
CA ILE A 60 -11.40 -4.58 -7.18
C ILE A 60 -12.54 -5.03 -6.23
N ILE A 61 -12.45 -4.70 -4.95
CA ILE A 61 -13.51 -5.01 -3.98
C ILE A 61 -14.80 -4.28 -4.34
N ASN A 62 -14.74 -2.98 -4.64
CA ASN A 62 -15.92 -2.20 -5.05
C ASN A 62 -16.57 -2.80 -6.32
N ILE A 63 -15.78 -3.19 -7.34
CA ILE A 63 -16.32 -3.82 -8.55
C ILE A 63 -16.96 -5.18 -8.25
N SER A 64 -16.36 -5.96 -7.34
CA SER A 64 -16.89 -7.26 -6.92
C SER A 64 -18.25 -7.13 -6.24
N VAL A 65 -18.40 -6.12 -5.36
CA VAL A 65 -19.66 -5.80 -4.70
C VAL A 65 -20.71 -5.34 -5.72
N LEU A 66 -20.34 -4.47 -6.67
CA LEU A 66 -21.23 -4.08 -7.76
C LEU A 66 -21.72 -5.28 -8.56
N ALA A 67 -20.81 -6.18 -8.97
CA ALA A 67 -21.15 -7.37 -9.75
C ALA A 67 -22.15 -8.27 -9.00
N LYS A 68 -21.99 -8.40 -7.68
CA LYS A 68 -22.92 -9.16 -6.83
C LYS A 68 -24.31 -8.52 -6.80
N ILE A 69 -24.39 -7.20 -6.65
CA ILE A 69 -25.67 -6.47 -6.61
C ILE A 69 -26.40 -6.54 -7.96
N VAL A 70 -25.65 -6.46 -9.06
CA VAL A 70 -26.22 -6.61 -10.42
C VAL A 70 -26.82 -8.01 -10.60
N GLN A 71 -26.16 -9.06 -10.08
CA GLN A 71 -26.70 -10.43 -10.11
C GLN A 71 -27.94 -10.59 -9.22
N ASP A 72 -27.97 -9.94 -8.05
CA ASP A 72 -29.09 -10.02 -7.11
C ASP A 72 -30.29 -9.12 -7.55
N GLY A 73 -30.13 -8.29 -8.60
CA GLY A 73 -31.19 -7.47 -9.17
C GLY A 73 -31.64 -6.29 -8.30
N SER A 74 -31.03 -6.09 -7.13
CA SER A 74 -31.36 -5.04 -6.16
C SER A 74 -30.51 -3.79 -6.39
N LEU A 75 -30.69 -3.15 -7.54
CA LEU A 75 -29.97 -1.93 -7.89
C LEU A 75 -30.68 -0.69 -7.33
N SER A 76 -30.29 -0.29 -6.13
CA SER A 76 -30.70 1.02 -5.59
C SER A 76 -29.95 2.15 -6.29
N GLN A 77 -30.67 3.21 -6.66
CA GLN A 77 -30.11 4.38 -7.35
C GLN A 77 -28.95 5.01 -6.56
N SER A 78 -29.05 5.04 -5.22
CA SER A 78 -27.99 5.53 -4.34
C SER A 78 -26.70 4.70 -4.41
N MET A 79 -26.82 3.38 -4.64
CA MET A 79 -25.68 2.48 -4.70
C MET A 79 -24.90 2.63 -6.00
N ILE A 80 -25.61 2.89 -7.11
CA ILE A 80 -24.99 3.21 -8.41
C ILE A 80 -24.21 4.52 -8.33
N LEU A 81 -24.79 5.56 -7.71
CA LEU A 81 -24.11 6.84 -7.48
C LEU A 81 -22.85 6.67 -6.62
N TYR A 82 -22.94 5.94 -5.52
CA TYR A 82 -21.77 5.64 -4.67
C TYR A 82 -20.66 4.95 -5.47
N GLN A 83 -21.01 3.94 -6.26
CA GLN A 83 -20.06 3.18 -7.05
C GLN A 83 -19.37 4.04 -8.12
N LEU A 84 -20.13 4.92 -8.78
CA LEU A 84 -19.59 5.89 -9.74
C LEU A 84 -18.61 6.86 -9.08
N PHE A 85 -18.97 7.44 -7.92
CA PHE A 85 -18.06 8.35 -7.21
C PHE A 85 -16.79 7.66 -6.72
N CYS A 86 -16.88 6.41 -6.23
CA CYS A 86 -15.70 5.62 -5.88
C CYS A 86 -14.80 5.36 -7.09
N ALA A 87 -15.37 4.98 -8.23
CA ALA A 87 -14.60 4.75 -9.45
C ALA A 87 -13.93 6.04 -9.95
N PHE A 88 -14.66 7.16 -9.95
CA PHE A 88 -14.10 8.47 -10.32
C PHE A 88 -12.99 8.91 -9.37
N TYR A 89 -13.15 8.74 -8.06
CA TYR A 89 -12.13 9.07 -7.07
C TYR A 89 -10.83 8.30 -7.30
N ILE A 90 -10.92 6.99 -7.56
CA ILE A 90 -9.73 6.16 -7.80
C ILE A 90 -9.09 6.51 -9.15
N LEU A 91 -9.88 6.83 -10.17
CA LEU A 91 -9.38 7.24 -11.47
C LEU A 91 -8.66 8.59 -11.38
N ASP A 92 -9.27 9.56 -10.70
CA ASP A 92 -8.68 10.87 -10.42
C ASP A 92 -7.38 10.77 -9.63
N TYR A 93 -7.34 9.87 -8.64
CA TYR A 93 -6.13 9.55 -7.89
C TYR A 93 -5.01 9.02 -8.80
N PHE A 94 -5.32 8.12 -9.74
CA PHE A 94 -4.32 7.59 -10.67
C PHE A 94 -3.83 8.62 -11.70
N VAL A 95 -4.70 9.54 -12.14
CA VAL A 95 -4.37 10.60 -13.11
C VAL A 95 -3.57 11.74 -12.47
N HIS A 96 -3.79 12.03 -11.18
CA HIS A 96 -3.04 13.08 -10.47
C HIS A 96 -1.76 12.56 -9.79
N GLU A 97 -1.52 11.25 -9.81
CA GLU A 97 -0.29 10.65 -9.27
C GLU A 97 0.86 10.59 -10.30
N GLU A 98 0.65 11.15 -11.50
CA GLU A 98 1.64 11.40 -12.56
C GLU A 98 1.97 12.90 -12.71
#